data_AF-A0A5B7HAD2-F1
#
_entry.id   AF-A0A5B7HAD2-F1
#
_cell.length_a   1.000
_cell.length_b   1.000
_cell.length_c   1.000
_cell.angle_alpha   90.00
_cell.angle_beta   90.00
_cell.angle_gamma   90.00
#
_symmetry.space_group_name_H-M   'P 1'
#
loop_
_entity.id
_entity.type
_entity.pdbx_description
1 polymer ?
#
loop_
_entity_poly.entity_id
_entity_poly.type
_entity_poly.pdbx_seq_one_letter_code
_entity_poly.pdbx_strand_id
1 'polypeptide(L)'
;MNDTGPAGWEIAQVEVEYPKGREIFRWVAYFFLLGHLCPILAPFVQHLNEPRTLVSPVALRFRKERECLLQALMSRGATSLAKLKEIWTAEPKYLLAEYTQWLQDKELKPEVARLWPPIGKTAEAEWS
;
A
#
# COMPACT_ATOMS: atom_id res chain seq x y z
N MET A 1 -27.53 22.41 38.54
CA MET A 1 -26.15 22.14 38.12
C MET A 1 -26.22 21.02 37.10
N ASN A 2 -26.34 21.40 35.85
CA ASN A 2 -26.42 20.48 34.72
C ASN A 2 -25.00 20.17 34.26
N ASP A 3 -24.67 18.89 34.06
CA ASP A 3 -24.61 18.28 32.73
C ASP A 3 -24.00 16.88 32.86
N THR A 4 -24.82 15.84 32.69
CA THR A 4 -24.33 14.48 32.40
C THR A 4 -24.58 14.25 30.92
N GLY A 5 -23.50 14.32 30.11
CA GLY A 5 -23.52 14.12 28.66
C GLY A 5 -22.35 13.24 28.18
N PRO A 6 -22.48 12.54 27.04
CA PRO A 6 -22.11 11.13 26.88
C PRO A 6 -20.79 10.88 26.14
N ALA A 7 -20.21 9.70 26.37
CA ALA A 7 -19.29 8.99 25.47
C ALA A 7 -18.20 9.86 24.78
N GLY A 8 -17.18 10.23 25.54
CA GLY A 8 -15.91 10.70 24.97
C GLY A 8 -15.16 9.54 24.32
N TRP A 9 -15.52 9.17 23.08
CA TRP A 9 -14.55 8.50 22.21
C TRP A 9 -13.43 9.51 21.96
N GLU A 10 -12.37 9.40 22.75
CA GLU A 10 -11.09 10.00 22.45
C GLU A 10 -10.63 9.37 21.14
N ILE A 11 -10.94 10.04 20.02
CA ILE A 11 -10.24 9.82 18.77
C ILE A 11 -8.82 10.25 19.08
N ALA A 12 -7.98 9.29 19.48
CA ALA A 12 -6.56 9.49 19.52
C ALA A 12 -6.17 9.93 18.11
N GLN A 13 -5.97 11.24 17.96
CA GLN A 13 -5.18 11.83 16.89
C GLN A 13 -3.76 11.34 17.12
N VAL A 14 -3.57 10.05 16.87
CA VAL A 14 -2.24 9.48 16.75
C VAL A 14 -1.76 9.99 15.40
N GLU A 15 -1.16 11.17 15.43
CA GLU A 15 -0.05 11.49 14.55
C GLU A 15 0.96 10.36 14.80
N VAL A 16 0.80 9.25 14.08
CA VAL A 16 1.74 8.13 14.14
C VAL A 16 3.02 8.71 13.59
N GLU A 17 3.91 9.14 14.50
CA GLU A 17 5.31 9.43 14.19
C GLU A 17 5.79 8.37 13.20
N TYR A 18 6.20 8.81 12.02
CA TYR A 18 6.61 7.96 10.91
C TYR A 18 7.53 6.85 11.43
N PRO A 19 7.06 5.59 11.53
CA PRO A 19 7.70 4.66 12.44
C PRO A 19 9.05 4.24 11.89
N LYS A 20 10.13 4.53 12.61
CA LYS A 20 11.51 4.25 12.19
C LYS A 20 11.72 2.74 11.96
N GLY A 21 12.16 2.34 10.77
CA GLY A 21 12.61 0.96 10.47
C GLY A 21 11.65 0.10 9.63
N ARG A 22 11.48 -1.18 10.00
CA ARG A 22 10.71 -2.18 9.22
C ARG A 22 9.23 -1.84 9.01
N GLU A 23 8.70 -0.92 9.80
CA GLU A 23 7.30 -0.49 9.73
C GLU A 23 7.03 0.50 8.59
N ILE A 24 8.04 1.24 8.12
CA ILE A 24 7.96 2.08 6.91
C ILE A 24 7.51 1.22 5.71
N PHE A 25 8.08 0.03 5.55
CA PHE A 25 7.70 -0.88 4.46
C PHE A 25 6.25 -1.34 4.56
N ARG A 26 5.69 -1.45 5.78
CA ARG A 26 4.26 -1.75 5.99
C ARG A 26 3.37 -0.62 5.52
N TRP A 27 3.71 0.61 5.87
CA TRP A 27 2.96 1.78 5.39
C TRP A 27 3.11 1.98 3.88
N VAL A 28 4.31 1.83 3.33
CA VAL A 28 4.55 1.91 1.88
C VAL A 28 3.77 0.83 1.14
N ALA A 29 3.80 -0.42 1.61
CA ALA A 29 2.98 -1.51 1.07
C ALA A 29 1.49 -1.16 1.11
N TYR A 30 1.02 -0.60 2.22
CA TYR A 30 -0.38 -0.21 2.41
C TYR A 30 -0.79 0.91 1.45
N PHE A 31 -0.03 1.99 1.36
CA PHE A 31 -0.28 3.08 0.40
C PHE A 31 -0.13 2.65 -1.06
N PHE A 32 0.75 1.68 -1.32
CA PHE A 32 0.90 1.06 -2.62
C PHE A 32 -0.37 0.27 -3.01
N LEU A 33 -0.86 -0.61 -2.12
CA LEU A 33 -2.09 -1.36 -2.35
C LEU A 33 -3.32 -0.47 -2.45
N LEU A 34 -3.37 0.64 -1.70
CA LEU A 34 -4.45 1.62 -1.82
C LEU A 34 -4.41 2.45 -3.12
N GLY A 35 -3.41 2.25 -3.99
CA GLY A 35 -3.26 3.04 -5.21
C GLY A 35 -2.93 4.52 -4.95
N HIS A 36 -2.60 4.92 -3.72
CA HIS A 36 -2.16 6.30 -3.42
C HIS A 36 -0.82 6.62 -4.09
N LEU A 37 0.07 5.63 -4.18
CA LEU A 37 1.34 5.79 -4.89
C LEU A 37 1.15 5.74 -6.42
N CYS A 38 0.10 5.06 -6.87
CA CYS A 38 -0.14 4.72 -8.27
C CYS A 38 -1.62 4.87 -8.57
N PRO A 39 -2.10 6.05 -9.01
CA PRO A 39 -3.52 6.30 -9.24
C PRO A 39 -4.13 5.37 -10.32
N ILE A 40 -3.30 4.81 -11.21
CA ILE A 40 -3.69 3.80 -12.19
C ILE A 40 -4.23 2.52 -11.52
N LEU A 41 -3.74 2.21 -10.31
CA LEU A 41 -4.15 1.04 -9.54
C LEU A 41 -5.35 1.33 -8.62
N ALA A 42 -5.73 2.60 -8.42
CA ALA A 42 -6.86 3.00 -7.58
C ALA A 42 -8.19 2.25 -7.87
N PRO A 43 -8.62 2.02 -9.13
CA PRO A 43 -9.85 1.27 -9.39
C PRO A 43 -9.76 -0.21 -9.01
N PHE A 44 -8.56 -0.78 -8.88
CA PHE A 44 -8.37 -2.18 -8.49
C PHE A 44 -8.38 -2.37 -6.97
N VAL A 45 -8.28 -1.30 -6.19
CA VAL A 45 -8.24 -1.33 -4.72
C VAL A 45 -9.49 -1.99 -4.13
N GLN A 46 -10.65 -1.74 -4.74
CA GLN A 46 -11.93 -2.36 -4.34
C GLN A 46 -11.96 -3.89 -4.53
N HIS A 47 -11.09 -4.42 -5.39
CA HIS A 47 -10.95 -5.84 -5.70
C HIS A 47 -9.76 -6.50 -4.98
N LEU A 48 -9.03 -5.74 -4.15
CA LEU A 48 -7.98 -6.28 -3.30
C LEU A 48 -8.57 -6.83 -2.01
N ASN A 49 -7.94 -7.88 -1.47
CA ASN A 49 -8.20 -8.31 -0.11
C ASN A 49 -7.97 -7.14 0.86
N GLU A 50 -8.93 -6.94 1.78
CA GLU A 50 -9.07 -5.74 2.59
C GLU A 50 -7.71 -5.19 3.08
N PRO A 51 -7.22 -4.05 2.55
CA PRO A 51 -5.85 -3.59 2.80
C PRO A 51 -5.61 -3.23 4.27
N ARG A 52 -6.69 -3.00 5.06
CA ARG A 52 -6.63 -2.81 6.53
C ARG A 52 -5.99 -4.01 7.25
N THR A 53 -5.97 -5.18 6.61
CA THR A 53 -5.26 -6.36 7.08
C THR A 53 -3.74 -6.19 7.13
N LEU A 54 -3.14 -5.20 6.43
CA LEU A 54 -1.70 -4.92 6.51
C LEU A 54 -1.26 -4.33 7.84
N VAL A 55 -2.10 -3.48 8.41
CA VAL A 55 -1.81 -2.71 9.63
C VAL A 55 -2.38 -3.42 10.87
N SER A 56 -3.41 -4.25 10.70
CA SER A 56 -3.97 -5.04 11.80
C SER A 56 -3.18 -6.33 12.09
N PRO A 57 -2.90 -6.65 13.37
CA PRO A 57 -2.23 -7.90 13.78
C PRO A 57 -3.09 -9.16 13.60
N VAL A 58 -4.41 -9.01 13.40
CA VAL A 58 -5.42 -10.09 13.48
C VAL A 58 -5.63 -10.84 12.14
N ALA A 59 -5.17 -10.29 11.02
CA ALA A 59 -5.37 -10.90 9.71
C ALA A 59 -4.33 -12.00 9.39
N LEU A 60 -4.34 -13.09 10.16
CA LEU A 60 -3.47 -14.26 9.92
C LEU A 60 -3.62 -14.84 8.51
N ARG A 61 -4.81 -14.73 7.91
CA ARG A 61 -5.14 -15.29 6.60
C ARG A 61 -4.21 -14.80 5.48
N PHE A 62 -3.78 -13.54 5.54
CA PHE A 62 -2.94 -12.91 4.51
C PHE A 62 -1.50 -12.70 4.97
N ARG A 63 -1.09 -13.30 6.10
CA ARG A 63 0.25 -13.10 6.66
C ARG A 63 1.34 -13.42 5.64
N LYS A 64 1.19 -14.48 4.85
CA LYS A 64 2.17 -14.90 3.85
C LYS A 64 2.32 -13.89 2.72
N GLU A 65 1.21 -13.41 2.16
CA GLU A 65 1.21 -12.38 1.11
C GLU A 65 1.77 -11.04 1.62
N ARG A 66 1.44 -10.68 2.87
CA ARG A 66 2.03 -9.50 3.54
C ARG A 66 3.54 -9.65 3.66
N GLU A 67 4.02 -10.77 4.20
CA GLU A 67 5.45 -10.96 4.39
C GLU A 67 6.20 -11.02 3.07
N CYS A 68 5.62 -11.63 2.04
CA CYS A 68 6.22 -11.70 0.71
C CYS A 68 6.35 -10.28 0.08
N LEU A 69 5.28 -9.47 0.16
CA LEU A 69 5.29 -8.08 -0.29
C LEU A 69 6.30 -7.22 0.50
N LEU A 70 6.34 -7.37 1.82
CA LEU A 70 7.28 -6.66 2.69
C LEU A 70 8.72 -7.09 2.43
N GLN A 71 8.97 -8.38 2.24
CA GLN A 71 10.29 -8.92 1.91
C GLN A 71 10.78 -8.36 0.58
N ALA A 72 9.92 -8.31 -0.45
CA ALA A 72 10.26 -7.69 -1.73
C ALA A 72 10.68 -6.24 -1.53
N LEU A 73 9.85 -5.44 -0.85
CA LEU A 73 10.14 -4.02 -0.57
C LEU A 73 11.42 -3.83 0.25
N MET A 74 11.66 -4.66 1.28
CA MET A 74 12.89 -4.61 2.09
C MET A 74 14.13 -4.99 1.28
N SER A 75 14.03 -6.01 0.43
CA SER A 75 15.15 -6.51 -0.40
C SER A 75 15.69 -5.43 -1.34
N ARG A 76 14.82 -4.60 -1.91
CA ARG A 76 15.20 -3.48 -2.77
C ARG A 76 15.28 -2.13 -2.05
N GLY A 77 14.98 -2.06 -0.77
CA GLY A 77 14.93 -0.79 -0.01
C GLY A 77 13.87 0.19 -0.54
N ALA A 78 12.76 -0.32 -1.06
CA ALA A 78 11.70 0.48 -1.65
C ALA A 78 10.85 1.16 -0.56
N THR A 79 11.32 2.32 -0.10
CA THR A 79 10.68 3.11 0.97
C THR A 79 9.85 4.28 0.42
N SER A 80 9.87 4.53 -0.89
CA SER A 80 9.18 5.67 -1.51
C SER A 80 8.87 5.40 -2.98
N LEU A 81 7.89 6.13 -3.53
CA LEU A 81 7.54 6.05 -4.96
C LEU A 81 8.75 6.31 -5.86
N ALA A 82 9.61 7.27 -5.53
CA ALA A 82 10.83 7.55 -6.30
C ALA A 82 11.72 6.30 -6.41
N LYS A 83 11.94 5.59 -5.30
CA LYS A 83 12.73 4.35 -5.28
C LYS A 83 12.04 3.24 -6.07
N LEU A 84 10.72 3.11 -5.94
CA LEU A 84 9.92 2.17 -6.73
C LEU A 84 10.04 2.45 -8.23
N LYS A 85 10.04 3.71 -8.66
CA LYS A 85 10.24 4.10 -10.06
C LYS A 85 11.63 3.75 -10.57
N GLU A 86 12.67 3.98 -9.77
CA GLU A 86 14.03 3.55 -10.12
C GLU A 86 14.09 2.03 -10.30
N ILE A 87 13.47 1.27 -9.39
CA ILE A 87 13.41 -0.18 -9.48
C ILE A 87 12.59 -0.63 -10.70
N TRP A 88 11.45 0.01 -10.99
CA TRP A 88 10.65 -0.29 -12.18
C TRP A 88 11.35 0.05 -13.49
N THR A 89 12.29 0.99 -13.46
CA THR A 89 13.13 1.30 -14.62
C THR A 89 14.07 0.13 -14.94
N ALA A 90 14.62 -0.53 -13.91
CA ALA A 90 15.46 -1.72 -14.08
C ALA A 90 14.64 -3.01 -14.26
N GLU A 91 13.55 -3.14 -13.52
CA GLU A 91 12.67 -4.31 -13.46
C GLU A 91 11.21 -3.86 -13.58
N PRO A 92 10.69 -3.70 -14.81
CA PRO A 92 9.34 -3.21 -15.02
C PRO A 92 8.30 -4.12 -14.42
N LYS A 93 8.56 -5.41 -14.15
CA LYS A 93 7.62 -6.35 -13.53
C LYS A 93 7.75 -6.48 -12.01
N TYR A 94 8.62 -5.67 -11.38
CA TYR A 94 8.85 -5.72 -9.93
C TYR A 94 7.55 -5.45 -9.16
N LEU A 95 7.25 -6.23 -8.10
CA LEU A 95 6.00 -6.23 -7.29
C LEU A 95 4.71 -6.67 -8.00
N LEU A 96 4.71 -6.91 -9.31
CA LEU A 96 3.51 -7.35 -10.03
C LEU A 96 3.00 -8.70 -9.47
N ALA A 97 3.91 -9.66 -9.24
CA ALA A 97 3.55 -10.96 -8.70
C ALA A 97 2.89 -10.82 -7.32
N GLU A 98 3.50 -10.04 -6.43
CA GLU A 98 3.00 -9.78 -5.09
C GLU A 98 1.61 -9.11 -5.15
N TYR A 99 1.46 -8.05 -5.93
CA TYR A 99 0.17 -7.37 -6.09
C TYR A 99 -0.92 -8.31 -6.64
N THR A 100 -0.59 -9.17 -7.61
CA THR A 100 -1.56 -10.14 -8.16
C THR A 100 -1.93 -11.25 -7.19
N GLN A 101 -1.17 -11.46 -6.10
CA GLN A 101 -1.58 -12.35 -5.01
C GLN A 101 -2.64 -11.69 -4.13
N TRP A 102 -2.60 -10.36 -3.97
CA TRP A 102 -3.57 -9.60 -3.19
C TRP A 102 -4.95 -9.45 -3.84
N LEU A 103 -5.04 -9.57 -5.17
CA LEU A 103 -6.29 -9.53 -5.92
C LEU A 103 -7.17 -10.75 -5.60
N GLN A 104 -8.41 -10.49 -5.18
CA GLN A 104 -9.42 -11.54 -5.00
C GLN A 104 -9.84 -12.13 -6.36
N ASP A 105 -10.08 -11.24 -7.31
CA ASP A 105 -10.48 -11.59 -8.67
C ASP A 105 -9.26 -11.96 -9.53
N LYS A 106 -9.14 -13.24 -9.88
CA LYS A 106 -8.04 -13.72 -10.73
C LYS A 106 -8.10 -13.17 -12.15
N GLU A 107 -9.28 -12.73 -12.58
CA GLU A 107 -9.54 -12.19 -13.92
C GLU A 107 -8.93 -10.79 -14.11
N LEU A 108 -8.69 -10.06 -13.02
CA LEU A 108 -8.05 -8.74 -13.05
C LEU A 108 -6.52 -8.83 -13.13
N LYS A 109 -5.91 -10.00 -12.87
CA LYS A 109 -4.46 -10.20 -12.97
C LYS A 109 -3.88 -9.83 -14.34
N PRO A 110 -4.46 -10.30 -15.48
CA PRO A 110 -3.99 -9.87 -16.80
C PRO A 110 -4.22 -8.38 -17.08
N GLU A 111 -5.31 -7.79 -16.58
CA GLU A 111 -5.55 -6.34 -16.72
C GLU A 111 -4.49 -5.51 -15.99
N VAL A 112 -4.22 -5.85 -14.74
CA VAL A 112 -3.19 -5.18 -13.94
C VAL A 112 -1.81 -5.38 -14.56
N ALA A 113 -1.49 -6.59 -15.02
CA ALA A 113 -0.23 -6.86 -15.70
C ALA A 113 -0.06 -6.03 -16.99
N ARG A 114 -1.15 -5.71 -17.68
CA ARG A 114 -1.14 -4.84 -18.87
C ARG A 114 -0.94 -3.36 -18.52
N LEU A 115 -1.48 -2.93 -17.37
CA LEU A 115 -1.31 -1.57 -16.84
C LEU A 115 0.05 -1.36 -16.14
N TRP A 116 0.81 -2.44 -16.00
CA TRP A 116 2.10 -2.45 -15.36
C TRP A 116 3.23 -2.15 -16.36
N PRO A 117 4.24 -1.34 -16.01
CA PRO A 117 4.44 -0.67 -14.72
C PRO A 117 3.57 0.60 -14.55
N PRO A 118 2.98 0.84 -13.36
CA PRO A 118 2.12 1.98 -13.08
C PRO A 118 2.95 3.26 -12.83
N ILE A 119 3.90 3.56 -13.73
CA ILE A 119 4.78 4.73 -13.68
C ILE A 119 4.09 5.98 -14.26
N GLY A 120 2.81 5.88 -14.63
CA GLY A 120 2.10 6.93 -15.35
C GLY A 120 1.94 8.19 -14.51
N LYS A 121 2.68 9.23 -14.92
CA LYS A 121 2.62 10.64 -14.50
C LYS A 121 2.24 10.81 -13.03
N THR A 122 3.24 10.77 -12.15
CA THR A 122 3.20 11.74 -11.04
C THR A 122 3.06 13.08 -11.71
N ALA A 123 1.92 13.75 -11.49
CA ALA A 123 1.82 15.16 -11.76
C ALA A 123 3.00 15.78 -11.01
N GLU A 124 3.99 16.21 -11.78
CA GLU A 124 4.84 17.33 -11.42
C GLU A 124 3.88 18.53 -11.27
N ALA A 125 3.15 18.54 -10.17
CA ALA A 125 2.27 19.62 -9.76
C ALA A 125 2.86 20.16 -8.47
N GLU A 126 3.75 21.13 -8.70
CA GLU A 126 3.89 22.34 -7.92
C GLU A 126 3.99 22.17 -6.40
N TRP A 127 5.23 22.23 -5.92
CA TRP A 127 5.54 23.13 -4.80
C TRP A 127 6.72 24.01 -5.23
N SER A 128 6.39 25.14 -5.88
CA SER A 128 7.19 26.37 -5.80
C SER A 128 6.75 27.15 -4.56
#